data_AF-A0A7S0X626-F1
#
_entry.id   AF-A0A7S0X626-F1
#
_cell.length_a   1.000
_cell.length_b   1.000
_cell.length_c   1.000
_cell.angle_alpha   90.00
_cell.angle_beta   90.00
_cell.angle_gamma   90.00
#
_symmetry.space_group_name_H-M   'P 1'
#
loop_
_entity.id
_entity.type
_entity.pdbx_description
1 polymer ?
#
loop_
_entity_poly.entity_id
_entity_poly.type
_entity_poly.pdbx_seq_one_letter_code
_entity_poly.pdbx_strand_id
1 'polypeptide(L)'
;GGHLQEVMAPVFLMLQSSDWKERSDGIAQLQSLAEAAAPGSFTEAAVMATFDALVPRLGDGNSKVSVQALNTLSAMLPSLGDDVAPVLSTLVPALAGGIGSTNDKVRLAAVDASDRLLESVSAPLLVPHMSHCVSHGVLRAKPVLLHKLVGLTEAVHPTRPQLVTKHVLPAALTTLMNESRGEVRAANLKLLTALSNCLGRDELLGHAGAVSAAAAGKVEDTLFSFSS
;
A
#
# COMPACT_ATOMS: atom_id res chain seq x y z
N GLY A 1 -21.41 -12.96 10.15
CA GLY A 1 -20.55 -13.75 9.26
C GLY A 1 -21.31 -14.24 8.04
N GLY A 2 -21.79 -15.50 8.04
CA GLY A 2 -22.34 -16.15 6.84
C GLY A 2 -23.45 -15.40 6.11
N HIS A 3 -24.39 -14.79 6.84
CA HIS A 3 -25.49 -14.04 6.23
C HIS A 3 -25.03 -12.82 5.40
N LEU A 4 -23.99 -12.09 5.84
CA LEU A 4 -23.48 -10.93 5.10
C LEU A 4 -22.89 -11.37 3.75
N GLN A 5 -22.13 -12.46 3.76
CA GLN A 5 -21.53 -13.01 2.55
C GLN A 5 -22.59 -13.50 1.55
N GLU A 6 -23.64 -14.16 2.03
CA GLU A 6 -24.78 -14.57 1.19
C GLU A 6 -25.49 -13.37 0.57
N VAL A 7 -25.72 -12.31 1.35
CA VAL A 7 -26.37 -11.08 0.87
C VAL A 7 -25.49 -10.34 -0.15
N MET A 8 -24.17 -10.40 -0.02
CA MET A 8 -23.24 -9.78 -0.97
C MET A 8 -22.99 -10.61 -2.24
N ALA A 9 -23.32 -11.91 -2.25
CA ALA A 9 -23.03 -12.78 -3.38
C ALA A 9 -23.62 -12.29 -4.74
N PRO A 10 -24.88 -11.81 -4.81
CA PRO A 10 -25.41 -11.23 -6.05
C PRO A 10 -24.65 -9.97 -6.49
N VAL A 11 -24.21 -9.16 -5.53
CA VAL A 11 -23.44 -7.93 -5.80
C VAL A 11 -22.08 -8.27 -6.41
N PHE A 12 -21.43 -9.33 -5.95
CA PHE A 12 -20.16 -9.78 -6.53
C PHE A 12 -20.27 -10.14 -8.01
N LEU A 13 -21.40 -10.70 -8.45
CA LEU A 13 -21.66 -10.98 -9.87
C LEU A 13 -21.79 -9.69 -10.68
N MET A 14 -22.42 -8.66 -10.13
CA MET A 14 -22.50 -7.34 -10.79
C MET A 14 -21.11 -6.74 -11.02
N LEU A 15 -20.19 -6.89 -10.05
CA LEU A 15 -18.81 -6.43 -10.19
C LEU A 15 -18.05 -7.14 -11.32
N GLN A 16 -18.48 -8.33 -11.73
CA GLN A 16 -17.89 -9.08 -12.84
C GLN A 16 -18.52 -8.78 -14.20
N SER A 17 -19.57 -7.95 -14.26
CA SER A 17 -20.27 -7.62 -15.49
C SER A 17 -19.37 -6.95 -16.54
N SER A 18 -19.67 -7.19 -17.81
CA SER A 18 -19.06 -6.47 -18.94
C SER A 18 -19.59 -5.03 -19.04
N ASP A 19 -20.80 -4.74 -18.55
CA ASP A 19 -21.34 -3.38 -18.49
C ASP A 19 -20.75 -2.61 -17.30
N TRP A 20 -20.07 -1.50 -17.57
CA TRP A 20 -19.49 -0.66 -16.54
C TRP A 20 -20.53 -0.01 -15.63
N LYS A 21 -21.78 0.19 -16.10
CA LYS A 21 -22.86 0.72 -15.26
C LYS A 21 -23.29 -0.30 -14.22
N GLU A 22 -23.45 -1.56 -14.62
CA GLU A 22 -23.77 -2.64 -13.69
C GLU A 22 -22.67 -2.83 -12.65
N ARG A 23 -21.39 -2.71 -13.05
CA ARG A 23 -20.28 -2.69 -12.08
C ARG A 23 -20.36 -1.50 -11.12
N SER A 24 -20.71 -0.31 -11.61
CA SER A 24 -20.87 0.90 -10.80
C SER A 24 -22.01 0.76 -9.79
N ASP A 25 -23.14 0.21 -10.22
CA ASP A 25 -24.29 -0.08 -9.36
C ASP A 25 -23.95 -1.14 -8.30
N GLY A 26 -23.20 -2.17 -8.70
CA GLY A 26 -22.70 -3.20 -7.79
C GLY A 26 -21.79 -2.62 -6.70
N ILE A 27 -20.87 -1.70 -7.05
CA ILE A 27 -20.01 -1.03 -6.06
C ILE A 27 -20.85 -0.18 -5.08
N ALA A 28 -21.85 0.54 -5.57
CA ALA A 28 -22.75 1.33 -4.71
C ALA A 28 -23.54 0.45 -3.73
N GLN A 29 -24.02 -0.71 -4.20
CA GLN A 29 -24.70 -1.69 -3.34
C GLN A 29 -23.74 -2.33 -2.34
N LEU A 30 -22.51 -2.65 -2.75
CA LEU A 30 -21.49 -3.19 -1.85
C LEU A 30 -21.18 -2.22 -0.71
N GLN A 31 -21.02 -0.93 -1.03
CA GLN A 31 -20.82 0.11 -0.03
C GLN A 31 -21.99 0.18 0.96
N SER A 32 -23.22 0.23 0.43
CA SER A 32 -24.44 0.32 1.25
C SER A 32 -24.57 -0.88 2.19
N LEU A 33 -24.27 -2.10 1.71
CA LEU A 33 -24.29 -3.31 2.52
C LEU A 33 -23.19 -3.31 3.59
N ALA A 34 -22.00 -2.82 3.26
CA ALA A 34 -20.90 -2.70 4.21
C ALA A 34 -21.20 -1.69 5.32
N GLU A 35 -21.81 -0.55 4.99
CA GLU A 35 -22.23 0.48 5.95
C GLU A 35 -23.39 0.03 6.84
N ALA A 36 -24.31 -0.78 6.30
CA ALA A 36 -25.43 -1.34 7.05
C ALA A 36 -25.04 -2.56 7.92
N ALA A 37 -23.85 -3.12 7.73
CA ALA A 37 -23.41 -4.31 8.44
C ALA A 37 -23.17 -3.99 9.93
N ALA A 38 -23.66 -4.87 10.82
CA ALA A 38 -23.39 -4.72 12.25
C ALA A 38 -21.88 -4.92 12.53
N PRO A 39 -21.31 -4.25 13.56
CA PRO A 39 -19.92 -4.47 13.95
C PRO A 39 -19.60 -5.96 14.12
N GLY A 40 -18.46 -6.41 13.57
CA GLY A 40 -18.05 -7.82 13.59
C GLY A 40 -18.78 -8.74 12.59
N SER A 41 -19.61 -8.20 11.68
CA SER A 41 -20.28 -9.00 10.66
C SER A 41 -19.33 -9.55 9.60
N PHE A 42 -18.25 -8.82 9.32
CA PHE A 42 -17.18 -9.21 8.41
C PHE A 42 -16.31 -10.29 9.06
N THR A 43 -16.67 -11.55 8.83
CA THR A 43 -15.75 -12.67 9.11
C THR A 43 -14.62 -12.68 8.10
N GLU A 44 -13.50 -13.35 8.42
CA GLU A 44 -12.37 -13.53 7.50
C GLU A 44 -12.80 -13.98 6.09
N ALA A 45 -13.66 -15.00 5.99
CA ALA A 45 -14.19 -15.47 4.71
C ALA A 45 -15.01 -14.40 3.94
N ALA A 46 -15.72 -13.54 4.66
CA ALA A 46 -16.48 -12.45 4.05
C ALA A 46 -15.53 -11.35 3.56
N VAL A 47 -14.50 -10.99 4.34
CA VAL A 47 -13.45 -10.06 3.91
C VAL A 47 -12.78 -10.58 2.64
N MET A 48 -12.34 -11.84 2.62
CA MET A 48 -11.71 -12.42 1.43
C MET A 48 -12.63 -12.35 0.21
N ALA A 49 -13.88 -12.83 0.32
CA ALA A 49 -14.82 -12.80 -0.80
C ALA A 49 -15.14 -11.38 -1.30
N THR A 50 -15.30 -10.43 -0.37
CA THR A 50 -15.54 -9.02 -0.72
C THR A 50 -14.36 -8.43 -1.48
N PHE A 51 -13.14 -8.65 -1.01
CA PHE A 51 -11.95 -8.08 -1.63
C PHE A 51 -11.55 -8.81 -2.92
N ASP A 52 -11.82 -10.11 -3.05
CA ASP A 52 -11.66 -10.84 -4.32
C ASP A 52 -12.53 -10.22 -5.43
N ALA A 53 -13.73 -9.74 -5.09
CA ALA A 53 -14.60 -9.03 -6.02
C ALA A 53 -14.20 -7.57 -6.24
N LEU A 54 -13.81 -6.84 -5.19
CA LEU A 54 -13.54 -5.40 -5.23
C LEU A 54 -12.15 -5.05 -5.79
N VAL A 55 -11.10 -5.79 -5.44
CA VAL A 55 -9.71 -5.50 -5.84
C VAL A 55 -9.54 -5.34 -7.37
N PRO A 56 -10.13 -6.21 -8.23
CA PRO A 56 -10.09 -6.03 -9.68
C PRO A 56 -10.78 -4.76 -10.20
N ARG A 57 -11.58 -4.08 -9.37
CA ARG A 57 -12.23 -2.81 -9.73
C ARG A 57 -11.40 -1.59 -9.37
N LEU A 58 -10.42 -1.69 -8.46
CA LEU A 58 -9.52 -0.57 -8.15
C LEU A 58 -8.73 -0.10 -9.38
N GLY A 59 -8.39 -1.04 -10.27
CA GLY A 59 -7.76 -0.78 -11.57
C GLY A 59 -8.68 -1.04 -12.77
N ASP A 60 -10.00 -0.77 -12.64
CA ASP A 60 -10.97 -1.03 -13.71
C ASP A 60 -10.61 -0.29 -15.02
N GLY A 61 -10.92 -0.92 -16.17
CA GLY A 61 -10.75 -0.31 -17.49
C GLY A 61 -11.58 0.98 -17.68
N ASN A 62 -12.64 1.17 -16.90
CA ASN A 62 -13.38 2.42 -16.80
C ASN A 62 -12.95 3.21 -15.56
N SER A 63 -12.34 4.38 -15.78
CA SER A 63 -11.85 5.25 -14.70
C SER A 63 -12.92 5.69 -13.70
N LYS A 64 -14.21 5.79 -14.09
CA LYS A 64 -15.28 6.14 -13.14
C LYS A 64 -15.53 5.00 -12.14
N VAL A 65 -15.53 3.76 -12.64
CA VAL A 65 -15.67 2.55 -11.82
C VAL A 65 -14.47 2.42 -10.88
N SER A 66 -13.26 2.66 -11.39
CA SER A 66 -12.03 2.64 -10.59
C SER A 66 -12.05 3.67 -9.46
N VAL A 67 -12.39 4.93 -9.74
CA VAL A 67 -12.53 5.97 -8.71
C VAL A 67 -13.59 5.59 -7.68
N GLN A 68 -14.75 5.09 -8.11
CA GLN A 68 -15.80 4.69 -7.18
C GLN A 68 -15.37 3.52 -6.29
N ALA A 69 -14.68 2.53 -6.85
CA ALA A 69 -14.16 1.38 -6.10
C ALA A 69 -13.12 1.82 -5.06
N LEU A 70 -12.22 2.74 -5.41
CA LEU A 70 -11.22 3.30 -4.50
C LEU A 70 -11.89 4.09 -3.36
N ASN A 71 -12.89 4.91 -3.66
CA ASN A 71 -13.63 5.64 -2.64
C ASN A 71 -14.43 4.71 -1.71
N THR A 72 -15.01 3.63 -2.28
CA THR A 72 -15.72 2.59 -1.50
C THR A 72 -14.75 1.89 -0.56
N LEU A 73 -13.55 1.54 -1.04
CA LEU A 73 -12.49 1.00 -0.20
C LEU A 73 -12.13 1.97 0.94
N SER A 74 -11.92 3.27 0.66
CA SER A 74 -11.68 4.28 1.71
C SER A 74 -12.78 4.29 2.77
N ALA A 75 -14.05 4.17 2.37
CA ALA A 75 -15.17 4.17 3.30
C ALA A 75 -15.22 2.91 4.19
N MET A 76 -14.82 1.75 3.66
CA MET A 76 -14.86 0.48 4.38
C MET A 76 -13.69 0.27 5.34
N LEU A 77 -12.51 0.83 5.04
CA LEU A 77 -11.29 0.55 5.79
C LEU A 77 -11.38 0.85 7.31
N PRO A 78 -11.98 1.96 7.78
CA PRO A 78 -12.08 2.25 9.21
C PRO A 78 -12.85 1.21 10.02
N SER A 79 -13.87 0.58 9.44
CA SER A 79 -14.67 -0.43 10.15
C SER A 79 -14.03 -1.81 10.14
N LEU A 80 -13.20 -2.10 9.15
CA LEU A 80 -12.48 -3.38 9.02
C LEU A 80 -11.16 -3.38 9.80
N GLY A 81 -10.42 -2.28 9.80
CA GLY A 81 -9.12 -2.18 10.47
C GLY A 81 -8.19 -3.36 10.13
N ASP A 82 -7.60 -4.00 11.13
CA ASP A 82 -6.69 -5.13 10.95
C ASP A 82 -7.34 -6.38 10.34
N ASP A 83 -8.67 -6.47 10.26
CA ASP A 83 -9.37 -7.61 9.64
C ASP A 83 -9.07 -7.75 8.13
N VAL A 84 -8.53 -6.69 7.48
CA VAL A 84 -8.06 -6.78 6.08
C VAL A 84 -6.70 -7.48 5.92
N ALA A 85 -6.04 -7.89 7.01
CA ALA A 85 -4.74 -8.56 6.96
C ALA A 85 -4.64 -9.71 5.93
N PRO A 86 -5.63 -10.61 5.79
CA PRO A 86 -5.56 -11.72 4.83
C PRO A 86 -5.48 -11.28 3.36
N VAL A 87 -5.94 -10.07 3.05
CA VAL A 87 -6.06 -9.55 1.68
C VAL A 87 -5.03 -8.48 1.34
N LEU A 88 -4.16 -8.10 2.28
CA LEU A 88 -3.12 -7.07 2.05
C LEU A 88 -2.16 -7.43 0.91
N SER A 89 -1.93 -8.72 0.67
CA SER A 89 -1.04 -9.21 -0.39
C SER A 89 -1.54 -8.90 -1.81
N THR A 90 -2.85 -8.73 -2.00
CA THR A 90 -3.47 -8.36 -3.28
C THR A 90 -3.92 -6.90 -3.29
N LEU A 91 -4.41 -6.40 -2.15
CA LEU A 91 -4.90 -5.04 -1.98
C LEU A 91 -3.80 -3.99 -2.16
N VAL A 92 -2.65 -4.14 -1.48
CA VAL A 92 -1.58 -3.14 -1.52
C VAL A 92 -0.97 -2.98 -2.92
N PRO A 93 -0.68 -4.07 -3.67
CA PRO A 93 -0.28 -3.93 -5.08
C PRO A 93 -1.32 -3.26 -5.97
N ALA A 94 -2.62 -3.52 -5.77
CA ALA A 94 -3.68 -2.87 -6.54
C ALA A 94 -3.75 -1.36 -6.27
N LEU A 95 -3.64 -0.95 -5.00
CA LEU A 95 -3.51 0.46 -4.62
C LEU A 95 -2.27 1.10 -5.25
N ALA A 96 -1.12 0.44 -5.21
CA ALA A 96 0.10 0.91 -5.87
C ALA A 96 -0.10 1.09 -7.39
N GLY A 97 -0.85 0.19 -8.04
CA GLY A 97 -1.26 0.34 -9.44
C GLY A 97 -2.08 1.61 -9.67
N GLY A 98 -3.06 1.89 -8.81
CA GLY A 98 -3.87 3.11 -8.83
C GLY A 98 -3.04 4.38 -8.64
N ILE A 99 -2.13 4.39 -7.66
CA ILE A 99 -1.19 5.51 -7.41
C ILE A 99 -0.30 5.75 -8.65
N GLY A 100 0.08 4.70 -9.37
CA GLY A 100 0.86 4.79 -10.60
C GLY A 100 0.07 5.21 -11.85
N SER A 101 -1.24 5.44 -11.74
CA SER A 101 -2.11 5.73 -12.87
C SER A 101 -1.81 7.07 -13.55
N THR A 102 -1.94 7.10 -14.88
CA THR A 102 -1.91 8.34 -15.67
C THR A 102 -3.19 9.15 -15.54
N ASN A 103 -4.28 8.55 -15.06
CA ASN A 103 -5.53 9.25 -14.81
C ASN A 103 -5.47 9.92 -13.43
N ASP A 104 -5.48 11.24 -13.41
CA ASP A 104 -5.32 12.03 -12.18
C ASP A 104 -6.41 11.73 -11.14
N LYS A 105 -7.65 11.50 -11.55
CA LYS A 105 -8.75 11.19 -10.62
C LYS A 105 -8.55 9.83 -9.96
N VAL A 106 -8.13 8.82 -10.74
CA VAL A 106 -7.80 7.48 -10.22
C VAL A 106 -6.61 7.57 -9.28
N ARG A 107 -5.57 8.30 -9.68
CA ARG A 107 -4.36 8.47 -8.87
C ARG A 107 -4.67 9.14 -7.53
N LEU A 108 -5.42 10.23 -7.53
CA LEU A 108 -5.80 10.94 -6.30
C LEU A 108 -6.65 10.06 -5.38
N ALA A 109 -7.65 9.36 -5.92
CA ALA A 109 -8.47 8.42 -5.14
C ALA A 109 -7.64 7.26 -4.56
N ALA A 110 -6.64 6.77 -5.29
CA ALA A 110 -5.75 5.71 -4.80
C ALA A 110 -4.78 6.19 -3.72
N VAL A 111 -4.29 7.43 -3.83
CA VAL A 111 -3.50 8.06 -2.76
C VAL A 111 -4.35 8.17 -1.49
N ASP A 112 -5.57 8.71 -1.59
CA ASP A 112 -6.50 8.82 -0.46
C ASP A 112 -6.81 7.46 0.17
N ALA A 113 -7.18 6.45 -0.63
CA ALA A 113 -7.44 5.10 -0.13
C ALA A 113 -6.21 4.47 0.55
N SER A 114 -5.01 4.76 0.04
CA SER A 114 -3.78 4.28 0.68
C SER A 114 -3.47 5.01 1.98
N ASP A 115 -3.78 6.31 2.11
CA ASP A 115 -3.67 7.05 3.37
C ASP A 115 -4.68 6.51 4.39
N ARG A 116 -5.92 6.26 3.96
CA ARG A 116 -6.93 5.64 4.81
C ARG A 116 -6.54 4.24 5.29
N LEU A 117 -5.86 3.46 4.45
CA LEU A 117 -5.33 2.15 4.84
C LEU A 117 -4.28 2.28 5.95
N LEU A 118 -3.36 3.25 5.82
CA LEU A 118 -2.33 3.55 6.83
C LEU A 118 -2.92 4.00 8.17
N GLU A 119 -4.03 4.73 8.14
CA GLU A 119 -4.75 5.18 9.34
C GLU A 119 -5.53 4.05 10.02
N SER A 120 -6.05 3.10 9.24
CA SER A 120 -6.98 2.08 9.74
C SER A 120 -6.28 0.78 10.16
N VAL A 121 -5.13 0.45 9.56
CA VAL A 121 -4.43 -0.82 9.75
C VAL A 121 -3.12 -0.61 10.48
N SER A 122 -2.84 -1.48 11.45
CA SER A 122 -1.60 -1.53 12.21
C SER A 122 -0.37 -1.52 11.29
N ALA A 123 0.49 -0.51 11.48
CA ALA A 123 1.72 -0.32 10.69
C ALA A 123 2.60 -1.58 10.51
N PRO A 124 2.80 -2.46 11.52
CA PRO A 124 3.53 -3.71 11.37
C PRO A 124 2.99 -4.65 10.28
N LEU A 125 1.68 -4.67 10.05
CA LEU A 125 1.05 -5.50 9.02
C LEU A 125 1.32 -4.94 7.61
N LEU A 126 1.42 -3.61 7.49
CA LEU A 126 1.59 -2.93 6.21
C LEU A 126 3.04 -2.95 5.71
N VAL A 127 4.02 -2.96 6.62
CA VAL A 127 5.46 -2.87 6.27
C VAL A 127 5.89 -3.88 5.20
N PRO A 128 5.63 -5.21 5.35
CA PRO A 128 6.07 -6.17 4.34
C PRO A 128 5.50 -5.90 2.95
N HIS A 129 4.22 -5.51 2.87
CA HIS A 129 3.51 -5.31 1.61
C HIS A 129 3.89 -3.99 0.92
N MET A 130 4.04 -2.91 1.68
CA MET A 130 4.49 -1.62 1.17
C MET A 130 5.95 -1.70 0.68
N SER A 131 6.83 -2.35 1.47
CA SER A 131 8.22 -2.57 1.06
C SER A 131 8.32 -3.42 -0.21
N HIS A 132 7.52 -4.47 -0.33
CA HIS A 132 7.47 -5.28 -1.56
C HIS A 132 7.09 -4.44 -2.79
N CYS A 133 6.09 -3.56 -2.67
CA CYS A 133 5.67 -2.69 -3.77
C CYS A 133 6.72 -1.63 -4.14
N VAL A 134 7.52 -1.15 -3.19
CA VAL A 134 8.66 -0.26 -3.50
C VAL A 134 9.74 -1.00 -4.28
N SER A 135 10.07 -2.23 -3.89
CA SER A 135 11.11 -3.03 -4.54
C SER A 135 10.70 -3.48 -5.95
N HIS A 136 9.46 -3.93 -6.12
CA HIS A 136 9.03 -4.68 -7.32
C HIS A 136 7.78 -4.11 -8.01
N GLY A 137 7.17 -3.07 -7.48
CA GLY A 137 5.93 -2.50 -7.99
C GLY A 137 6.12 -1.44 -9.07
N VAL A 138 5.01 -0.72 -9.34
CA VAL A 138 4.91 0.26 -10.42
C VAL A 138 5.80 1.47 -10.15
N LEU A 139 6.66 1.81 -11.11
CA LEU A 139 7.66 2.88 -10.99
C LEU A 139 7.09 4.25 -10.61
N ARG A 140 5.95 4.65 -11.21
CA ARG A 140 5.28 5.92 -10.92
C ARG A 140 4.73 6.00 -9.49
N ALA A 141 4.46 4.86 -8.85
CA ALA A 141 3.98 4.83 -7.48
C ALA A 141 5.11 4.91 -6.45
N LYS A 142 6.35 4.54 -6.85
CA LYS A 142 7.49 4.46 -5.92
C LYS A 142 7.72 5.73 -5.10
N PRO A 143 7.70 6.96 -5.65
CA PRO A 143 7.93 8.16 -4.83
C PRO A 143 6.93 8.31 -3.68
N VAL A 144 5.64 8.03 -3.95
CA VAL A 144 4.58 8.10 -2.94
C VAL A 144 4.74 6.98 -1.91
N LEU A 145 5.01 5.75 -2.37
CA LEU A 145 5.20 4.60 -1.47
C LEU A 145 6.44 4.74 -0.58
N LEU A 146 7.54 5.30 -1.11
CA LEU A 146 8.75 5.61 -0.36
C LEU A 146 8.47 6.62 0.76
N HIS A 147 7.70 7.68 0.48
CA HIS A 147 7.27 8.63 1.50
C HIS A 147 6.40 7.94 2.58
N LYS A 148 5.50 7.04 2.21
CA LYS A 148 4.69 6.28 3.18
C LYS A 148 5.54 5.35 4.04
N LEU A 149 6.59 4.74 3.46
CA LEU A 149 7.54 3.92 4.22
C LEU A 149 8.33 4.72 5.27
N VAL A 150 8.54 6.03 5.10
CA VAL A 150 9.16 6.87 6.14
C VAL A 150 8.34 6.81 7.42
N GLY A 151 7.05 7.15 7.34
CA GLY A 151 6.15 7.12 8.50
C GLY A 151 5.99 5.72 9.10
N LEU A 152 5.90 4.68 8.26
CA LEU A 152 5.85 3.30 8.74
C LEU A 152 7.14 2.89 9.47
N THR A 153 8.31 3.35 9.00
CA THR A 153 9.59 3.08 9.65
C THR A 153 9.62 3.68 11.05
N GLU A 154 9.29 4.95 11.17
CA GLU A 154 9.28 5.68 12.44
C GLU A 154 8.25 5.11 13.43
N ALA A 155 7.09 4.68 12.93
CA ALA A 155 6.05 4.07 13.76
C ALA A 155 6.42 2.66 14.26
N VAL A 156 7.08 1.85 13.43
CA VAL A 156 7.34 0.43 13.72
C VAL A 156 8.67 0.23 14.44
N HIS A 157 9.68 1.05 14.15
CA HIS A 157 11.03 0.88 14.69
C HIS A 157 11.08 0.75 16.22
N PRO A 158 10.39 1.57 17.04
CA PRO A 158 10.49 1.50 18.50
C PRO A 158 10.02 0.18 19.12
N THR A 159 9.12 -0.54 18.44
CA THR A 159 8.48 -1.75 18.99
C THR A 159 8.87 -3.03 18.25
N ARG A 160 9.19 -2.93 16.95
CA ARG A 160 9.53 -4.06 16.08
C ARG A 160 10.64 -3.68 15.08
N PRO A 161 11.84 -3.31 15.55
CA PRO A 161 12.95 -2.87 14.69
C PRO A 161 13.34 -3.91 13.63
N GLN A 162 13.15 -5.19 13.92
CA GLN A 162 13.38 -6.29 12.98
C GLN A 162 12.53 -6.21 11.70
N LEU A 163 11.35 -5.60 11.74
CA LEU A 163 10.54 -5.41 10.53
C LEU A 163 11.16 -4.36 9.61
N VAL A 164 11.78 -3.32 10.19
CA VAL A 164 12.49 -2.29 9.44
C VAL A 164 13.71 -2.88 8.75
N THR A 165 14.55 -3.61 9.49
CA THR A 165 15.76 -4.23 8.94
C THR A 165 15.45 -5.34 7.93
N LYS A 166 14.38 -6.12 8.13
CA LYS A 166 13.99 -7.22 7.23
C LYS A 166 13.29 -6.76 5.95
N HIS A 167 12.51 -5.68 5.98
CA HIS A 167 11.66 -5.29 4.86
C HIS A 167 11.99 -3.92 4.28
N VAL A 168 12.02 -2.89 5.12
CA VAL A 168 12.18 -1.51 4.65
C VAL A 168 13.59 -1.27 4.13
N LEU A 169 14.60 -1.70 4.88
CA LEU A 169 15.99 -1.51 4.52
C LEU A 169 16.35 -2.16 3.16
N PRO A 170 16.03 -3.45 2.89
CA PRO A 170 16.23 -4.04 1.57
C PRO A 170 15.50 -3.29 0.45
N ALA A 171 14.31 -2.74 0.71
CA ALA A 171 13.57 -1.96 -0.28
C ALA A 171 14.26 -0.62 -0.61
N ALA A 172 14.78 0.07 0.40
CA ALA A 172 15.55 1.30 0.23
C ALA A 172 16.86 1.05 -0.54
N LEU A 173 17.60 -0.01 -0.20
CA LEU A 173 18.83 -0.38 -0.89
C LEU A 173 18.58 -0.82 -2.33
N THR A 174 17.56 -1.65 -2.56
CA THR A 174 17.15 -2.07 -3.91
C THR A 174 16.79 -0.87 -4.77
N THR A 175 16.05 0.10 -4.22
CA THR A 175 15.69 1.35 -4.91
C THR A 175 16.94 2.16 -5.24
N LEU A 176 17.86 2.32 -4.28
CA LEU A 176 19.11 3.06 -4.46
C LEU A 176 20.01 2.45 -5.55
N MET A 177 19.99 1.13 -5.66
CA MET A 177 20.80 0.42 -6.64
C MET A 177 20.22 0.49 -8.04
N ASN A 178 18.90 0.43 -8.17
CA ASN A 178 18.23 0.22 -9.45
C ASN A 178 17.55 1.47 -10.03
N GLU A 179 17.35 2.55 -9.26
CA GLU A 179 16.59 3.71 -9.71
C GLU A 179 17.39 5.00 -9.76
N SER A 180 17.41 5.64 -10.94
CA SER A 180 18.16 6.87 -11.20
C SER A 180 17.28 8.13 -11.31
N ARG A 181 15.94 7.97 -11.40
CA ARG A 181 14.99 9.08 -11.56
C ARG A 181 15.06 10.03 -10.37
N GLY A 182 15.10 11.34 -10.65
CA GLY A 182 15.27 12.37 -9.62
C GLY A 182 14.23 12.30 -8.49
N GLU A 183 12.95 12.15 -8.85
CA GLU A 183 11.84 12.04 -7.88
C GLU A 183 11.97 10.81 -6.97
N VAL A 184 12.38 9.66 -7.52
CA VAL A 184 12.55 8.42 -6.76
C VAL A 184 13.77 8.53 -5.86
N ARG A 185 14.89 9.09 -6.36
CA ARG A 185 16.08 9.34 -5.55
C ARG A 185 15.80 10.28 -4.39
N ALA A 186 15.09 11.38 -4.63
CA ALA A 186 14.72 12.34 -3.58
C ALA A 186 13.82 11.70 -2.51
N ALA A 187 12.84 10.89 -2.92
CA ALA A 187 11.98 10.17 -1.97
C ALA A 187 12.75 9.10 -1.19
N ASN A 188 13.65 8.36 -1.85
CA ASN A 188 14.46 7.33 -1.21
C ASN A 188 15.51 7.91 -0.26
N LEU A 189 16.05 9.09 -0.55
CA LEU A 189 16.93 9.83 0.37
C LEU A 189 16.21 10.08 1.71
N LYS A 190 14.95 10.55 1.69
CA LYS A 190 14.19 10.74 2.93
C LYS A 190 14.02 9.44 3.71
N LEU A 191 13.79 8.32 3.02
CA LEU A 191 13.71 7.00 3.64
C LEU A 191 15.06 6.57 4.24
N LEU A 192 16.17 6.76 3.53
CA LEU A 192 17.51 6.48 4.04
C LEU A 192 17.86 7.34 5.26
N THR A 193 17.45 8.62 5.28
CA THR A 193 17.60 9.49 6.45
C THR A 193 16.80 8.97 7.64
N ALA A 194 15.54 8.57 7.43
CA ALA A 194 14.71 7.98 8.49
C ALA A 194 15.32 6.68 9.02
N LEU A 195 15.83 5.81 8.13
CA LEU A 195 16.56 4.60 8.50
C LEU A 195 17.83 4.92 9.29
N SER A 196 18.60 5.92 8.88
CA SER A 196 19.81 6.35 9.60
C SER A 196 19.48 6.90 10.99
N ASN A 197 18.37 7.61 11.14
CA ASN A 197 17.91 8.12 12.44
C ASN A 197 17.42 7.00 13.37
N CYS A 198 16.80 5.95 12.80
CA CYS A 198 16.28 4.82 13.56
C CYS A 198 17.39 3.84 13.97
N LEU A 199 18.18 3.37 13.02
CA LEU A 199 19.19 2.32 13.22
C LEU A 199 20.54 2.88 13.66
N GLY A 200 20.82 4.16 13.37
CA GLY A 200 22.16 4.72 13.42
C GLY A 200 22.91 4.55 12.11
N ARG A 201 23.78 5.53 11.81
CA ARG A 201 24.50 5.62 10.53
C ARG A 201 25.43 4.43 10.30
N ASP A 202 26.19 4.04 11.32
CA ASP A 202 27.18 2.96 11.20
C ASP A 202 26.51 1.60 10.99
N GLU A 203 25.39 1.35 11.66
CA GLU A 203 24.59 0.12 11.48
C GLU A 203 23.99 0.06 10.08
N LEU A 204 23.43 1.19 9.59
CA LEU A 204 22.92 1.30 8.23
C LEU A 204 24.01 1.01 7.18
N LEU A 205 25.20 1.60 7.34
CA LEU A 205 26.34 1.35 6.45
C LEU A 205 26.82 -0.10 6.54
N GLY A 206 26.85 -0.68 7.74
CA GLY A 206 27.19 -2.09 7.96
C GLY A 206 26.25 -3.04 7.21
N HIS A 207 24.94 -2.81 7.31
CA HIS A 207 23.95 -3.57 6.54
C HIS A 207 24.09 -3.38 5.03
N ALA A 208 24.31 -2.14 4.57
CA ALA A 208 24.52 -1.87 3.16
C ALA A 208 25.78 -2.58 2.62
N GLY A 209 26.87 -2.56 3.40
CA GLY A 209 28.13 -3.24 3.08
C GLY A 209 27.99 -4.76 3.01
N ALA A 210 27.14 -5.35 3.85
CA ALA A 210 26.81 -6.77 3.80
C ALA A 210 26.06 -7.16 2.50
N VAL A 211 25.33 -6.22 1.89
CA VAL A 211 24.72 -6.42 0.56
C VAL A 211 25.77 -6.27 -0.55
N SER A 212 26.51 -5.15 -0.56
CA SER A 212 27.69 -4.94 -1.42
C SER A 212 28.45 -3.68 -1.04
N ALA A 213 29.74 -3.62 -1.38
CA ALA A 213 30.55 -2.39 -1.24
C ALA A 213 29.95 -1.19 -2.02
N ALA A 214 29.36 -1.46 -3.19
CA ALA A 214 28.70 -0.43 -4.00
C ALA A 214 27.46 0.16 -3.31
N ALA A 215 26.69 -0.67 -2.61
CA ALA A 215 25.54 -0.21 -1.83
C ALA A 215 25.97 0.68 -0.67
N ALA A 216 27.01 0.29 0.08
CA ALA A 216 27.57 1.12 1.15
C ALA A 216 28.04 2.48 0.64
N GLY A 217 28.84 2.50 -0.44
CA GLY A 217 29.32 3.75 -1.04
C GLY A 217 28.17 4.68 -1.48
N LYS A 218 27.15 4.13 -2.16
CA LYS A 218 25.98 4.94 -2.54
C LYS A 218 25.19 5.48 -1.35
N VAL A 219 25.04 4.71 -0.27
CA VAL A 219 24.36 5.17 0.95
C VAL A 219 25.16 6.31 1.57
N GLU A 220 26.48 6.15 1.67
CA GLU A 220 27.37 7.17 2.20
C GLU A 220 27.28 8.46 1.39
N ASP A 221 27.45 8.40 0.07
CA ASP A 221 27.37 9.56 -0.84
C ASP A 221 26.02 10.28 -0.74
N THR A 222 24.92 9.50 -0.65
CA THR A 222 23.56 10.02 -0.57
C THR A 222 23.32 10.77 0.73
N LEU A 223 23.81 10.26 1.86
CA LEU A 223 23.66 10.91 3.17
C LEU A 223 24.63 12.10 3.36
N PHE A 224 25.84 12.03 2.79
CA PHE A 224 26.83 13.11 2.86
C PHE A 224 26.40 14.35 2.07
N SER A 225 25.89 14.14 0.86
CA SER A 225 25.48 15.22 -0.07
C SER A 225 24.33 16.09 0.46
N PHE A 226 23.65 15.66 1.53
CA PHE A 226 22.53 16.39 2.14
C PHE A 226 22.90 17.04 3.49
N SER A 227 24.05 16.69 4.07
CA SER A 227 24.55 17.28 5.32
C SER A 227 25.48 18.48 5.11
N SER A 228 25.75 18.85 3.84
CA SER A 228 26.57 19.99 3.40
C SER A 228 25.70 21.03 2.71
#